data_AF-A0A9N9EFK6-F1
#
_entry.id   AF-A0A9N9EFK6-F1
#
_cell.length_a   1.000
_cell.length_b   1.000
_cell.length_c   1.000
_cell.angle_alpha   90.00
_cell.angle_beta   90.00
_cell.angle_gamma   90.00
#
_symmetry.space_group_name_H-M   'P 1'
#
loop_
_entity.id
_entity.type
_entity.pdbx_description
1 polymer ?
#
loop_
_entity_poly.entity_id
_entity_poly.type
_entity_poly.pdbx_seq_one_letter_code
_entity_poly.pdbx_strand_id
1 'polypeptide(L)'
;MKHWLQSPDEIPERHQLKYFLNMTPNVKLPLSKEMFSAIPIVGPFNIDPTERDKYFVERKSVSCTLFFTQLITSLMHPPVTGRTKDSFHSFWDAIISKSLQIFGSYSNELPLMNIDRNTSRSTTTGQNRPDFILLMRNICVVRGEEKGENGKGEPARELIDKFNTWDYGDIPYLFGYYANTAAVTFCVLYNNEQENNSSRKRKHPNICRILPMIINMCPSKEMPDFEIIVRDNGTNIEIGYGIKKIFPSEDNVKHLENFYGIMSNYKIKCIDKLVRSRNNVVHLKPRGKEQKPKNLNELLRALICILTCLEGLHNIKPNPVMHRDIRWPNIIQYDNQYILIDFDFASFSPSNENLQNLNSANHAPEMLIGEHDVTVDIWGVGNLIISSGINELPKELLSLFHSMCQKNKNIRPNASDTLKIIKGFFVKWFSNDDWLNHFENK
;
A
#
# COMPACT_ATOMS: atom_id res chain seq x y z
N MET A 1 -14.24 -25.84 -18.82
CA MET A 1 -13.62 -24.76 -18.02
C MET A 1 -14.34 -23.42 -18.20
N LYS A 2 -14.45 -22.85 -19.41
CA LYS A 2 -15.15 -21.56 -19.63
C LYS A 2 -16.55 -21.47 -19.02
N HIS A 3 -17.44 -22.42 -19.32
CA HIS A 3 -18.79 -22.47 -18.72
C HIS A 3 -18.81 -22.68 -17.19
N TRP A 4 -17.75 -23.25 -16.63
CA TRP A 4 -17.64 -23.41 -15.17
C TRP A 4 -17.28 -22.06 -14.53
N LEU A 5 -16.41 -21.29 -15.16
CA LEU A 5 -15.84 -20.04 -14.63
C LEU A 5 -16.67 -18.78 -14.92
N GLN A 6 -17.92 -18.93 -15.33
CA GLN A 6 -18.80 -17.79 -15.60
C GLN A 6 -19.01 -16.97 -14.32
N SER A 7 -18.77 -15.66 -14.42
CA SER A 7 -19.03 -14.69 -13.36
C SER A 7 -20.52 -14.72 -12.96
N PRO A 8 -20.85 -14.54 -11.67
CA PRO A 8 -22.23 -14.28 -11.27
C PRO A 8 -22.72 -12.93 -11.81
N ASP A 9 -24.03 -12.70 -11.79
CA ASP A 9 -24.61 -11.42 -12.23
C ASP A 9 -24.22 -10.26 -11.31
N GLU A 10 -24.06 -10.55 -10.01
CA GLU A 10 -23.66 -9.59 -8.98
C GLU A 10 -22.58 -10.18 -8.06
N ILE A 11 -21.78 -9.30 -7.44
CA ILE A 11 -20.79 -9.72 -6.42
C ILE A 11 -21.56 -10.21 -5.18
N PRO A 12 -21.39 -11.47 -4.74
CA PRO A 12 -22.10 -11.98 -3.57
C PRO A 12 -21.84 -11.13 -2.34
N GLU A 13 -22.89 -10.82 -1.56
CA GLU A 13 -22.68 -10.14 -0.29
C GLU A 13 -21.87 -11.01 0.69
N ARG A 14 -21.18 -10.37 1.66
CA ARG A 14 -20.32 -11.07 2.64
C ARG A 14 -21.02 -12.24 3.34
N HIS A 15 -22.28 -12.05 3.72
CA HIS A 15 -23.07 -13.06 4.42
C HIS A 15 -23.45 -14.26 3.51
N GLN A 16 -23.51 -14.04 2.20
CA GLN A 16 -23.81 -15.05 1.17
C GLN A 16 -22.55 -15.70 0.60
N LEU A 17 -21.39 -15.07 0.74
CA LEU A 17 -20.14 -15.49 0.12
C LEU A 17 -19.79 -16.94 0.48
N LYS A 18 -19.93 -17.33 1.74
CA LYS A 18 -19.67 -18.71 2.17
C LYS A 18 -20.56 -19.71 1.43
N TYR A 19 -21.84 -19.38 1.23
CA TYR A 19 -22.76 -20.23 0.47
C TYR A 19 -22.32 -20.29 -0.99
N PHE A 20 -22.08 -19.14 -1.63
CA PHE A 20 -21.64 -19.06 -3.02
C PHE A 20 -20.36 -19.85 -3.29
N LEU A 21 -19.34 -19.69 -2.44
CA LEU A 21 -18.05 -20.38 -2.59
C LEU A 21 -18.16 -21.91 -2.44
N ASN A 22 -19.22 -22.40 -1.81
CA ASN A 22 -19.51 -23.82 -1.65
C ASN A 22 -20.57 -24.36 -2.62
N MET A 23 -21.14 -23.50 -3.47
CA MET A 23 -22.11 -23.94 -4.49
C MET A 23 -21.47 -24.93 -5.45
N THR A 24 -22.24 -25.97 -5.79
CA THR A 24 -21.89 -26.90 -6.86
C THR A 24 -21.85 -26.15 -8.18
N PRO A 25 -20.77 -26.28 -8.97
CA PRO A 25 -20.72 -25.74 -10.32
C PRO A 25 -21.83 -26.33 -11.19
N ASN A 26 -22.42 -25.51 -12.05
CA ASN A 26 -23.49 -25.95 -12.97
C ASN A 26 -23.00 -26.98 -14.00
N VAL A 27 -21.68 -27.08 -14.20
CA VAL A 27 -21.05 -28.00 -15.14
C VAL A 27 -19.97 -28.79 -14.41
N LYS A 28 -19.96 -30.11 -14.57
CA LYS A 28 -18.90 -30.99 -14.06
C LYS A 28 -17.75 -31.11 -15.07
N LEU A 29 -16.53 -31.35 -14.57
CA LEU A 29 -15.33 -31.45 -15.40
C LEU A 29 -15.18 -32.88 -15.88
N PRO A 30 -15.11 -33.09 -17.20
CA PRO A 30 -14.95 -34.41 -17.74
C PRO A 30 -13.52 -34.91 -17.49
N LEU A 31 -13.39 -36.13 -16.96
CA LEU A 31 -12.13 -36.84 -16.81
C LEU A 31 -12.19 -38.17 -17.56
N SER A 32 -11.04 -38.63 -18.07
CA SER A 32 -10.94 -40.00 -18.59
C SER A 32 -11.17 -41.01 -17.46
N LYS A 33 -11.50 -42.26 -17.82
CA LYS A 33 -11.71 -43.34 -16.86
C LYS A 33 -10.52 -43.53 -15.93
N GLU A 34 -9.31 -43.47 -16.49
CA GLU A 34 -8.05 -43.64 -15.77
C GLU A 34 -7.86 -42.51 -14.74
N MET A 35 -8.08 -41.26 -15.16
CA MET A 35 -7.95 -40.09 -14.27
C MET A 35 -9.01 -40.05 -13.18
N PHE A 36 -10.26 -40.36 -13.53
CA PHE A 36 -11.36 -40.40 -12.57
C PHE A 36 -11.13 -41.47 -11.49
N SER A 37 -10.57 -42.62 -11.90
CA SER A 37 -10.21 -43.72 -11.00
C SER A 37 -8.95 -43.44 -10.18
N ALA A 38 -8.04 -42.59 -10.67
CA ALA A 38 -6.81 -42.25 -9.98
C ALA A 38 -6.99 -41.29 -8.80
N ILE A 39 -8.14 -40.61 -8.68
CA ILE A 39 -8.43 -39.72 -7.55
C ILE A 39 -8.49 -40.54 -6.26
N PRO A 40 -7.65 -40.26 -5.26
CA PRO A 40 -7.51 -41.08 -4.07
C PRO A 40 -8.72 -40.86 -3.15
N ILE A 41 -9.40 -41.95 -2.84
CA ILE A 41 -10.60 -41.96 -1.99
C ILE A 41 -10.23 -42.12 -0.50
N VAL A 42 -9.00 -42.55 -0.20
CA VAL A 42 -8.48 -42.80 1.16
C VAL A 42 -7.14 -42.08 1.35
N GLY A 43 -6.94 -41.46 2.53
CA GLY A 43 -5.68 -40.78 2.90
C GLY A 43 -5.87 -39.32 3.34
N PRO A 44 -4.81 -38.64 3.83
CA PRO A 44 -4.90 -37.29 4.39
C PRO A 44 -5.23 -36.18 3.37
N PHE A 45 -5.07 -36.47 2.07
CA PHE A 45 -5.38 -35.57 0.95
C PHE A 45 -6.49 -36.12 0.06
N ASN A 46 -7.31 -37.05 0.57
CA ASN A 46 -8.39 -37.65 -0.20
C ASN A 46 -9.46 -36.63 -0.58
N ILE A 47 -10.05 -36.86 -1.76
CA ILE A 47 -11.31 -36.25 -2.14
C ILE A 47 -12.34 -37.36 -1.92
N ASP A 48 -13.28 -37.15 -1.00
CA ASP A 48 -14.30 -38.17 -0.78
C ASP A 48 -15.15 -38.35 -2.06
N PRO A 49 -15.78 -39.52 -2.29
CA PRO A 49 -16.50 -39.78 -3.54
C PRO A 49 -17.62 -38.78 -3.81
N THR A 50 -18.27 -38.28 -2.77
CA THR A 50 -19.33 -37.27 -2.87
C THR A 50 -18.75 -35.95 -3.38
N GLU A 51 -17.61 -35.53 -2.85
CA GLU A 51 -16.89 -34.33 -3.30
C GLU A 51 -16.33 -34.51 -4.71
N ARG A 52 -15.77 -35.68 -5.05
CA ARG A 52 -15.30 -35.99 -6.41
C ARG A 52 -16.46 -35.88 -7.39
N ASP A 53 -17.58 -36.52 -7.10
CA ASP A 53 -18.74 -36.60 -7.99
C ASP A 53 -19.48 -35.26 -8.07
N LYS A 54 -19.30 -34.36 -7.09
CA LYS A 54 -19.76 -32.97 -7.15
C LYS A 54 -19.07 -32.19 -8.27
N TYR A 55 -17.78 -32.43 -8.49
CA TYR A 55 -16.95 -31.63 -9.40
C TYR A 55 -16.60 -32.33 -10.71
N PHE A 56 -16.55 -33.66 -10.75
CA PHE A 56 -16.04 -34.44 -11.88
C PHE A 56 -17.08 -35.39 -12.44
N VAL A 57 -16.93 -35.73 -13.72
CA VAL A 57 -17.73 -36.76 -14.40
C VAL A 57 -16.81 -37.58 -15.31
N GLU A 58 -16.94 -38.91 -15.29
CA GLU A 58 -16.23 -39.77 -16.23
C GLU A 58 -16.79 -39.57 -17.65
N ARG A 59 -15.93 -39.25 -18.62
CA ARG A 59 -16.29 -39.20 -20.04
C ARG A 59 -15.21 -39.82 -20.91
N LYS A 60 -15.63 -40.67 -21.86
CA LYS A 60 -14.72 -41.39 -22.76
C LYS A 60 -14.15 -40.53 -23.89
N SER A 61 -14.87 -39.51 -24.36
CA SER A 61 -14.52 -38.75 -25.57
C SER A 61 -13.83 -37.40 -25.32
N VAL A 62 -13.90 -36.87 -24.10
CA VAL A 62 -13.33 -35.56 -23.73
C VAL A 62 -12.79 -35.67 -22.31
N SER A 63 -11.57 -35.20 -22.07
CA SER A 63 -10.95 -35.17 -20.73
C SER A 63 -10.23 -33.85 -20.51
N CYS A 64 -10.37 -33.28 -19.32
CA CYS A 64 -9.60 -32.12 -18.88
C CYS A 64 -8.21 -32.53 -18.39
N THR A 65 -7.45 -33.22 -19.25
CA THR A 65 -6.14 -33.81 -18.95
C THR A 65 -5.14 -32.80 -18.38
N LEU A 66 -4.98 -31.64 -19.03
CA LEU A 66 -4.03 -30.61 -18.56
C LEU A 66 -4.41 -30.06 -17.18
N PHE A 67 -5.71 -29.82 -16.94
CA PHE A 67 -6.21 -29.40 -15.64
C PHE A 67 -5.94 -30.48 -14.58
N PHE A 68 -6.20 -31.75 -14.91
CA PHE A 68 -5.97 -32.86 -13.99
C PHE A 68 -4.49 -32.99 -13.63
N THR A 69 -3.60 -33.03 -14.62
CA THR A 69 -2.16 -33.22 -14.41
C THR A 69 -1.52 -32.02 -13.71
N GLN A 70 -1.97 -30.80 -14.00
CA GLN A 70 -1.39 -29.61 -13.40
C GLN A 70 -1.97 -29.33 -12.01
N LEU A 71 -3.28 -29.45 -11.80
CA LEU A 71 -3.89 -29.11 -10.52
C LEU A 71 -4.12 -30.33 -9.64
N ILE A 72 -4.90 -31.31 -10.13
CA ILE A 72 -5.39 -32.42 -9.30
C ILE A 72 -4.23 -33.30 -8.83
N THR A 73 -3.27 -33.63 -9.71
CA THR A 73 -2.08 -34.39 -9.32
C THR A 73 -1.27 -33.67 -8.23
N SER A 74 -1.12 -32.34 -8.32
CA SER A 74 -0.41 -31.55 -7.30
C SER A 74 -1.16 -31.51 -5.96
N LEU A 75 -2.48 -31.65 -5.96
CA LEU A 75 -3.29 -31.77 -4.75
C LEU A 75 -3.23 -33.19 -4.15
N MET A 76 -3.13 -34.21 -5.00
CA MET A 76 -2.99 -35.62 -4.59
C MET A 76 -1.62 -35.93 -4.02
N HIS A 77 -0.58 -35.32 -4.60
CA HIS A 77 0.82 -35.51 -4.24
C HIS A 77 1.45 -34.14 -3.96
N PRO A 78 1.07 -33.48 -2.85
CA PRO A 78 1.62 -32.18 -2.52
C PRO A 78 3.13 -32.28 -2.25
N PRO A 79 3.89 -31.21 -2.52
CA PRO A 79 5.32 -31.15 -2.23
C PRO A 79 5.62 -31.48 -0.76
N VAL A 80 6.77 -32.13 -0.53
CA VAL A 80 7.26 -32.43 0.83
C VAL A 80 7.55 -31.14 1.57
N THR A 81 7.11 -31.07 2.82
CA THR A 81 7.31 -29.92 3.70
C THR A 81 8.35 -30.24 4.78
N GLY A 82 9.09 -29.22 5.23
CA GLY A 82 9.99 -29.31 6.38
C GLY A 82 9.39 -28.63 7.61
N ARG A 83 10.23 -27.97 8.42
CA ARG A 83 9.80 -27.23 9.63
C ARG A 83 9.81 -25.71 9.47
N THR A 84 10.57 -25.20 8.51
CA THR A 84 10.72 -23.76 8.29
C THR A 84 9.64 -23.24 7.35
N LYS A 85 9.29 -21.94 7.44
CA LYS A 85 8.36 -21.30 6.49
C LYS A 85 8.76 -21.58 5.04
N ASP A 86 10.04 -21.40 4.70
CA ASP A 86 10.54 -21.61 3.34
C ASP A 86 10.25 -23.02 2.80
N SER A 87 10.31 -24.04 3.67
CA SER A 87 10.05 -25.42 3.28
C SER A 87 8.58 -25.71 2.95
N PHE A 88 7.67 -24.80 3.30
CA PHE A 88 6.25 -24.88 2.93
C PHE A 88 5.90 -24.05 1.70
N HIS A 89 6.79 -23.20 1.16
CA HIS A 89 6.47 -22.36 -0.01
C HIS A 89 5.99 -23.17 -1.22
N SER A 90 6.69 -24.26 -1.57
CA SER A 90 6.28 -25.12 -2.68
C SER A 90 4.93 -25.78 -2.42
N PHE A 91 4.62 -26.14 -1.17
CA PHE A 91 3.31 -26.66 -0.79
C PHE A 91 2.21 -25.63 -1.02
N TRP A 92 2.37 -24.41 -0.47
CA TRP A 92 1.39 -23.33 -0.63
C TRP A 92 1.21 -22.92 -2.09
N ASP A 93 2.29 -22.88 -2.88
CA ASP A 93 2.21 -22.59 -4.31
C ASP A 93 1.46 -23.65 -5.11
N ALA A 94 1.68 -24.92 -4.79
CA ALA A 94 0.97 -26.01 -5.44
C ALA A 94 -0.56 -25.94 -5.21
N ILE A 95 -0.99 -25.49 -4.02
CA ILE A 95 -2.41 -25.45 -3.66
C ILE A 95 -3.11 -24.12 -3.96
N ILE A 96 -2.41 -22.99 -3.86
CA ILE A 96 -3.00 -21.64 -4.00
C ILE A 96 -2.60 -21.01 -5.33
N SER A 97 -1.29 -20.76 -5.51
CA SER A 97 -0.75 -20.05 -6.69
C SER A 97 -1.17 -20.75 -7.98
N LYS A 98 -0.89 -22.05 -8.06
CA LYS A 98 -1.18 -22.87 -9.23
C LYS A 98 -2.68 -22.98 -9.51
N SER A 99 -3.50 -23.08 -8.47
CA SER A 99 -4.97 -23.05 -8.60
C SER A 99 -5.44 -21.75 -9.23
N LEU A 100 -5.02 -20.62 -8.67
CA LEU A 100 -5.40 -19.29 -9.16
C LEU A 100 -4.95 -19.06 -10.61
N GLN A 101 -3.72 -19.44 -10.95
CA GLN A 101 -3.20 -19.31 -12.32
C GLN A 101 -3.96 -20.20 -13.32
N ILE A 102 -4.20 -21.47 -12.99
CA ILE A 102 -4.89 -22.40 -13.89
C ILE A 102 -6.32 -21.93 -14.12
N PHE A 103 -7.11 -21.70 -13.07
CA PHE A 103 -8.48 -21.19 -13.24
C PHE A 103 -8.48 -19.83 -13.93
N GLY A 104 -7.55 -18.95 -13.57
CA GLY A 104 -7.37 -17.65 -14.18
C GLY A 104 -7.17 -17.69 -15.69
N SER A 105 -6.26 -18.55 -16.16
CA SER A 105 -5.94 -18.74 -17.60
C SER A 105 -7.12 -19.21 -18.45
N TYR A 106 -8.16 -19.78 -17.84
CA TYR A 106 -9.37 -20.19 -18.54
C TYR A 106 -10.49 -19.14 -18.49
N SER A 107 -10.29 -18.04 -17.78
CA SER A 107 -11.19 -16.88 -17.80
C SER A 107 -10.76 -15.90 -18.88
N ASN A 108 -11.71 -15.49 -19.72
CA ASN A 108 -11.47 -14.46 -20.73
C ASN A 108 -11.65 -13.03 -20.19
N GLU A 109 -12.21 -12.90 -18.98
CA GLU A 109 -12.52 -11.60 -18.35
C GLU A 109 -11.40 -11.12 -17.43
N LEU A 110 -10.48 -12.01 -17.05
CA LEU A 110 -9.38 -11.66 -16.15
C LEU A 110 -8.21 -11.03 -16.92
N PRO A 111 -7.64 -9.92 -16.41
CA PRO A 111 -6.38 -9.41 -16.91
C PRO A 111 -5.21 -10.34 -16.52
N LEU A 112 -4.00 -10.01 -17.00
CA LEU A 112 -2.79 -10.75 -16.63
C LEU A 112 -2.63 -10.85 -15.11
N MET A 113 -2.41 -12.08 -14.64
CA MET A 113 -2.24 -12.43 -13.24
C MET A 113 -0.76 -12.53 -12.89
N ASN A 114 -0.27 -11.60 -12.08
CA ASN A 114 1.12 -11.58 -11.60
C ASN A 114 1.15 -12.01 -10.14
N ILE A 115 1.71 -13.18 -9.88
CA ILE A 115 1.90 -13.70 -8.52
C ILE A 115 3.34 -13.46 -8.10
N ASP A 116 3.53 -12.98 -6.88
CA ASP A 116 4.84 -12.81 -6.32
C ASP A 116 4.83 -13.06 -4.80
N ARG A 117 5.97 -13.50 -4.27
CA ARG A 117 6.16 -13.87 -2.88
C ARG A 117 7.16 -12.96 -2.21
N ASN A 118 6.89 -12.60 -0.96
CA ASN A 118 7.90 -11.94 -0.15
C ASN A 118 8.94 -12.97 0.31
N THR A 119 10.07 -13.04 -0.38
CA THR A 119 11.13 -14.04 -0.15
C THR A 119 12.15 -13.63 0.92
N SER A 120 11.87 -12.60 1.73
CA SER A 120 12.90 -11.97 2.57
C SER A 120 13.41 -12.88 3.69
N ARG A 121 14.45 -13.64 3.35
CA ARG A 121 15.08 -14.70 4.16
C ARG A 121 15.99 -14.18 5.28
N SER A 122 16.16 -12.86 5.47
CA SER A 122 17.24 -12.35 6.31
C SER A 122 17.10 -10.95 6.89
N THR A 123 15.94 -10.28 6.78
CA THR A 123 15.81 -8.94 7.36
C THR A 123 14.47 -8.75 8.02
N THR A 124 14.44 -7.81 8.96
CA THR A 124 13.29 -7.27 9.66
C THR A 124 12.10 -6.93 8.73
N THR A 125 12.29 -6.90 7.41
CA THR A 125 11.38 -6.60 6.28
C THR A 125 10.03 -7.34 6.21
N GLY A 126 9.80 -8.41 6.98
CA GLY A 126 8.53 -9.16 6.97
C GLY A 126 7.26 -8.38 7.38
N GLN A 127 7.36 -7.09 7.70
CA GLN A 127 6.23 -6.25 8.15
C GLN A 127 5.59 -5.38 7.05
N ASN A 128 6.23 -5.18 5.89
CA ASN A 128 5.75 -4.19 4.92
C ASN A 128 4.93 -4.76 3.76
N ARG A 129 4.96 -6.07 3.50
CA ARG A 129 4.24 -6.71 2.40
C ARG A 129 3.70 -8.09 2.82
N PRO A 130 2.59 -8.57 2.24
CA PRO A 130 2.14 -9.94 2.44
C PRO A 130 3.13 -10.98 1.92
N ASP A 131 3.13 -12.16 2.51
CA ASP A 131 3.96 -13.28 2.08
C ASP A 131 3.63 -13.76 0.66
N PHE A 132 2.37 -13.62 0.28
CA PHE A 132 1.87 -13.91 -1.05
C PHE A 132 1.02 -12.74 -1.53
N ILE A 133 1.21 -12.33 -2.79
CA ILE A 133 0.30 -11.42 -3.47
C ILE A 133 -0.08 -11.96 -4.85
N LEU A 134 -1.29 -11.62 -5.26
CA LEU A 134 -1.74 -11.71 -6.64
C LEU A 134 -2.13 -10.31 -7.12
N LEU A 135 -1.35 -9.81 -8.08
CA LEU A 135 -1.56 -8.53 -8.75
C LEU A 135 -2.31 -8.73 -10.06
N MET A 136 -3.29 -7.86 -10.30
CA MET A 136 -4.03 -7.74 -11.56
C MET A 136 -4.22 -6.25 -11.83
N ARG A 137 -3.84 -5.75 -13.00
CA ARG A 137 -3.90 -4.29 -13.33
C ARG A 137 -3.36 -3.42 -12.18
N ASN A 138 -2.18 -3.74 -11.68
CA ASN A 138 -1.52 -3.03 -10.59
C ASN A 138 -2.21 -3.13 -9.21
N ILE A 139 -3.30 -3.89 -9.08
CA ILE A 139 -4.07 -4.00 -7.84
C ILE A 139 -3.85 -5.37 -7.20
N CYS A 140 -3.53 -5.39 -5.91
CA CYS A 140 -3.41 -6.63 -5.16
C CYS A 140 -4.78 -7.14 -4.70
N VAL A 141 -5.32 -8.10 -5.47
CA VAL A 141 -6.67 -8.65 -5.28
C VAL A 141 -6.72 -9.89 -4.38
N VAL A 142 -5.60 -10.59 -4.22
CA VAL A 142 -5.46 -11.70 -3.25
C VAL A 142 -4.16 -11.52 -2.46
N ARG A 143 -4.25 -11.71 -1.14
CA ARG A 143 -3.13 -11.61 -0.20
C ARG A 143 -2.99 -12.86 0.65
N GLY A 144 -1.77 -13.16 1.10
CA GLY A 144 -1.50 -14.28 2.00
C GLY A 144 -0.46 -13.97 3.07
N GLU A 145 -0.67 -14.49 4.28
CA GLU A 145 0.33 -14.53 5.36
C GLU A 145 0.60 -15.98 5.77
N GLU A 146 1.87 -16.35 5.96
CA GLU A 146 2.28 -17.74 6.06
C GLU A 146 3.31 -17.97 7.16
N LYS A 147 3.10 -19.01 7.98
CA LYS A 147 4.02 -19.40 9.06
C LYS A 147 4.39 -20.88 8.97
N GLY A 148 5.67 -21.18 9.15
CA GLY A 148 6.16 -22.54 9.40
C GLY A 148 5.98 -22.95 10.87
N GLU A 149 6.45 -24.14 11.25
CA GLU A 149 6.26 -24.70 12.60
C GLU A 149 6.83 -23.80 13.71
N ASN A 150 8.01 -23.22 13.46
CA ASN A 150 8.70 -22.35 14.41
C ASN A 150 8.39 -20.86 14.22
N GLY A 151 7.38 -20.52 13.41
CA GLY A 151 6.99 -19.13 13.15
C GLY A 151 6.39 -18.47 14.39
N LYS A 152 6.85 -17.25 14.73
CA LYS A 152 6.20 -16.41 15.75
C LYS A 152 5.12 -15.54 15.12
N GLY A 153 4.11 -15.19 15.92
CA GLY A 153 2.99 -14.34 15.52
C GLY A 153 1.80 -15.13 15.00
N GLU A 154 0.66 -14.45 14.90
CA GLU A 154 -0.57 -15.03 14.36
C GLU A 154 -0.78 -14.51 12.93
N PRO A 155 -0.72 -15.36 11.89
CA PRO A 155 -0.74 -14.89 10.50
C PRO A 155 -2.07 -14.23 10.13
N ALA A 156 -3.18 -14.63 10.75
CA ALA A 156 -4.46 -13.95 10.58
C ALA A 156 -4.42 -12.50 11.09
N ARG A 157 -3.80 -12.28 12.25
CA ARG A 157 -3.63 -10.94 12.83
C ARG A 157 -2.64 -10.12 12.03
N GLU A 158 -1.53 -10.70 11.61
CA GLU A 158 -0.56 -10.02 10.74
C GLU A 158 -1.18 -9.57 9.43
N LEU A 159 -2.06 -10.38 8.82
CA LEU A 159 -2.75 -10.03 7.58
C LEU A 159 -3.63 -8.78 7.76
N ILE A 160 -4.26 -8.63 8.93
CA ILE A 160 -5.11 -7.47 9.29
C ILE A 160 -4.26 -6.26 9.69
N ASP A 161 -3.31 -6.42 10.61
CA ASP A 161 -2.47 -5.33 11.14
C ASP A 161 -1.67 -4.65 10.04
N LYS A 162 -1.29 -5.44 9.02
CA LYS A 162 -0.67 -4.95 7.81
C LYS A 162 -1.67 -4.15 6.97
N PHE A 163 -2.88 -4.66 6.78
CA PHE A 163 -3.93 -4.04 5.96
C PHE A 163 -4.64 -2.86 6.65
N ASN A 164 -3.96 -1.70 6.68
CA ASN A 164 -4.35 -0.52 7.46
C ASN A 164 -5.03 0.61 6.66
N THR A 165 -5.12 0.52 5.33
CA THR A 165 -5.78 1.52 4.49
C THR A 165 -6.65 0.84 3.44
N TRP A 166 -7.86 1.38 3.23
CA TRP A 166 -8.76 0.94 2.17
C TRP A 166 -8.70 1.91 0.99
N ASP A 167 -8.02 1.49 -0.09
CA ASP A 167 -7.87 2.28 -1.32
C ASP A 167 -8.42 1.56 -2.56
N TYR A 168 -9.32 0.60 -2.37
CA TYR A 168 -9.90 -0.26 -3.42
C TYR A 168 -11.28 0.20 -3.91
N GLY A 169 -11.68 1.44 -3.62
CA GLY A 169 -13.01 1.97 -3.96
C GLY A 169 -14.12 1.27 -3.18
N ASP A 170 -15.28 1.15 -3.82
CA ASP A 170 -16.53 0.67 -3.20
C ASP A 170 -16.71 -0.85 -3.24
N ILE A 171 -15.64 -1.61 -3.49
CA ILE A 171 -15.74 -3.08 -3.49
C ILE A 171 -16.09 -3.58 -2.08
N PRO A 172 -16.91 -4.64 -1.95
CA PRO A 172 -17.37 -5.11 -0.65
C PRO A 172 -16.28 -5.86 0.13
N TYR A 173 -15.30 -6.45 -0.57
CA TYR A 173 -14.17 -7.16 0.02
C TYR A 173 -13.08 -7.48 -1.00
N LEU A 174 -11.89 -7.82 -0.50
CA LEU A 174 -10.80 -8.50 -1.19
C LEU A 174 -10.62 -9.91 -0.63
N PHE A 175 -9.97 -10.77 -1.40
CA PHE A 175 -9.66 -12.13 -0.95
C PHE A 175 -8.33 -12.18 -0.18
N GLY A 176 -8.30 -13.01 0.84
CA GLY A 176 -7.10 -13.27 1.63
C GLY A 176 -7.00 -14.74 2.01
N TYR A 177 -5.82 -15.14 2.45
CA TYR A 177 -5.66 -16.36 3.23
C TYR A 177 -4.58 -16.18 4.27
N TYR A 178 -4.59 -17.06 5.25
CA TYR A 178 -3.47 -17.23 6.15
C TYR A 178 -3.17 -18.72 6.33
N ALA A 179 -1.90 -19.04 6.53
CA ALA A 179 -1.44 -20.41 6.66
C ALA A 179 -0.58 -20.59 7.91
N ASN A 180 -0.85 -21.67 8.65
CA ASN A 180 0.04 -22.22 9.65
C ASN A 180 0.42 -23.62 9.20
N THR A 181 1.68 -23.82 8.82
CA THR A 181 2.18 -25.06 8.21
C THR A 181 1.28 -25.48 7.04
N ALA A 182 0.81 -26.73 7.01
CA ALA A 182 -0.08 -27.22 5.96
C ALA A 182 -1.54 -26.73 6.11
N ALA A 183 -1.91 -26.12 7.24
CA ALA A 183 -3.27 -25.64 7.48
C ALA A 183 -3.49 -24.25 6.87
N VAL A 184 -4.25 -24.19 5.78
CA VAL A 184 -4.64 -22.95 5.09
C VAL A 184 -6.07 -22.56 5.44
N THR A 185 -6.28 -21.28 5.74
CA THR A 185 -7.60 -20.67 5.95
C THR A 185 -7.79 -19.53 4.97
N PHE A 186 -8.78 -19.66 4.08
CA PHE A 186 -9.22 -18.57 3.22
C PHE A 186 -10.11 -17.61 4.01
N CYS A 187 -10.00 -16.32 3.70
CA CYS A 187 -10.74 -15.25 4.36
C CYS A 187 -11.00 -14.11 3.36
N VAL A 188 -11.73 -13.10 3.82
CA VAL A 188 -11.92 -11.85 3.09
C VAL A 188 -11.51 -10.67 3.94
N LEU A 189 -10.95 -9.65 3.29
CA LEU A 189 -10.59 -8.36 3.87
C LEU A 189 -11.64 -7.35 3.40
N TYR A 190 -12.14 -6.50 4.29
CA TYR A 190 -13.18 -5.53 3.98
C TYR A 190 -12.97 -4.27 4.81
N ASN A 191 -13.48 -3.14 4.31
CA ASN A 191 -13.43 -1.87 5.03
C ASN A 191 -14.33 -2.00 6.27
N ASN A 192 -13.76 -1.87 7.46
CA ASN A 192 -14.47 -2.15 8.71
C ASN A 192 -14.45 -0.93 9.64
N GLU A 193 -15.55 -0.19 9.67
CA GLU A 193 -16.07 0.30 10.93
C GLU A 193 -16.87 -0.86 11.57
N GLN A 194 -16.19 -1.65 12.40
CA GLN A 194 -16.73 -2.67 13.29
C GLN A 194 -17.18 -4.04 12.72
N GLU A 195 -16.82 -5.06 13.51
CA GLU A 195 -17.22 -6.47 13.52
C GLU A 195 -16.47 -7.50 12.69
N ASN A 196 -15.92 -8.47 13.44
CA ASN A 196 -15.06 -9.57 13.05
C ASN A 196 -15.89 -10.84 12.85
N ASN A 197 -15.70 -11.53 11.73
CA ASN A 197 -16.01 -12.95 11.64
C ASN A 197 -14.96 -13.67 10.79
N SER A 198 -14.27 -14.62 11.42
CA SER A 198 -13.39 -15.58 10.73
C SER A 198 -14.15 -16.88 10.54
N SER A 199 -14.05 -17.49 9.36
CA SER A 199 -14.58 -18.84 9.13
C SER A 199 -13.49 -19.76 8.56
N ARG A 200 -13.54 -21.03 8.94
CA ARG A 200 -12.52 -22.04 8.63
C ARG A 200 -12.92 -22.92 7.45
N LYS A 201 -11.93 -23.17 6.57
CA LYS A 201 -11.68 -24.33 5.67
C LYS A 201 -12.31 -24.40 4.25
N ARG A 202 -11.42 -24.93 3.37
CA ARG A 202 -11.53 -25.66 2.06
C ARG A 202 -11.76 -24.87 0.75
N LYS A 203 -11.35 -25.52 -0.34
CA LYS A 203 -10.95 -24.98 -1.66
C LYS A 203 -12.14 -24.31 -2.39
N HIS A 204 -11.90 -23.15 -2.98
CA HIS A 204 -12.97 -22.36 -3.60
C HIS A 204 -12.67 -22.05 -5.08
N PRO A 205 -13.00 -22.96 -6.02
CA PRO A 205 -12.90 -22.69 -7.46
C PRO A 205 -13.75 -21.49 -7.90
N ASN A 206 -14.75 -21.12 -7.07
CA ASN A 206 -15.62 -19.98 -7.30
C ASN A 206 -14.96 -18.62 -7.00
N ILE A 207 -13.77 -18.56 -6.38
CA ILE A 207 -13.04 -17.28 -6.21
C ILE A 207 -12.75 -16.66 -7.59
N CYS A 208 -12.26 -17.45 -8.54
CA CYS A 208 -11.94 -16.98 -9.89
C CYS A 208 -13.16 -16.52 -10.70
N ARG A 209 -14.39 -16.84 -10.25
CA ARG A 209 -15.64 -16.33 -10.85
C ARG A 209 -15.97 -14.92 -10.38
N ILE A 210 -15.51 -14.53 -9.19
CA ILE A 210 -15.79 -13.21 -8.61
C ILE A 210 -14.67 -12.21 -8.94
N LEU A 211 -13.43 -12.69 -9.11
CA LEU A 211 -12.27 -11.85 -9.39
C LEU A 211 -12.45 -10.86 -10.57
N PRO A 212 -13.10 -11.22 -11.71
CA PRO A 212 -13.35 -10.26 -12.80
C PRO A 212 -14.18 -9.06 -12.36
N MET A 213 -15.21 -9.29 -11.54
CA MET A 213 -16.08 -8.22 -11.06
C MET A 213 -15.36 -7.33 -10.05
N ILE A 214 -14.61 -7.93 -9.12
CA ILE A 214 -13.79 -7.18 -8.15
C ILE A 214 -12.81 -6.28 -8.87
N ILE A 215 -12.03 -6.81 -9.82
CA ILE A 215 -11.00 -6.01 -10.49
C ILE A 215 -11.58 -4.88 -11.34
N ASN A 216 -12.78 -5.07 -11.90
CA ASN A 216 -13.46 -4.05 -12.69
C ASN A 216 -14.08 -2.93 -11.85
N MET A 217 -14.40 -3.20 -10.58
CA MET A 217 -14.89 -2.19 -9.64
C MET A 217 -13.78 -1.44 -8.90
N CYS A 218 -12.56 -2.01 -8.84
CA CYS A 218 -11.41 -1.32 -8.25
C CYS A 218 -11.03 -0.06 -9.05
N PRO A 219 -10.62 1.03 -8.38
CA PRO A 219 -10.06 2.19 -9.07
C PRO A 219 -8.75 1.82 -9.76
N SER A 220 -8.50 2.38 -10.94
CA SER A 220 -7.24 2.18 -11.67
C SER A 220 -6.06 2.71 -10.86
N LYS A 221 -4.97 1.92 -10.79
CA LYS A 221 -3.70 2.33 -10.18
C LYS A 221 -2.63 2.49 -11.25
N GLU A 222 -1.96 3.65 -11.28
CA GLU A 222 -0.83 3.90 -12.17
C GLU A 222 0.36 3.00 -11.82
N MET A 223 0.61 2.80 -10.53
CA MET A 223 1.70 1.99 -9.98
C MET A 223 1.18 0.70 -9.33
N PRO A 224 1.82 -0.47 -9.57
CA PRO A 224 1.53 -1.70 -8.84
C PRO A 224 1.55 -1.55 -7.31
N ASP A 225 0.57 -2.16 -6.64
CA ASP A 225 0.67 -2.42 -5.21
C ASP A 225 1.97 -3.17 -4.91
N PHE A 226 2.72 -2.67 -3.92
CA PHE A 226 4.02 -3.21 -3.50
C PHE A 226 5.17 -3.03 -4.51
N GLU A 227 5.05 -2.08 -5.43
CA GLU A 227 6.13 -1.71 -6.34
C GLU A 227 7.37 -1.17 -5.59
N ILE A 228 8.54 -1.42 -6.18
CA ILE A 228 9.82 -0.85 -5.77
C ILE A 228 10.17 0.28 -6.75
N ILE A 229 10.19 1.51 -6.24
CA ILE A 229 10.64 2.69 -6.97
C ILE A 229 12.15 2.80 -6.81
N VAL A 230 12.89 2.87 -7.91
CA VAL A 230 14.34 3.10 -7.89
C VAL A 230 14.59 4.57 -8.24
N ARG A 231 15.19 5.32 -7.31
CA ARG A 231 15.60 6.72 -7.52
C ARG A 231 16.95 6.80 -8.22
N ASP A 232 17.21 7.90 -8.91
CA ASP A 232 18.49 8.17 -9.60
C ASP A 232 19.71 8.11 -8.67
N ASN A 233 19.52 8.43 -7.39
CA ASN A 233 20.57 8.35 -6.37
C ASN A 233 20.81 6.91 -5.85
N GLY A 234 20.18 5.89 -6.44
CA GLY A 234 20.29 4.49 -6.05
C GLY A 234 19.43 4.07 -4.85
N THR A 235 18.57 4.96 -4.34
CA THR A 235 17.63 4.61 -3.25
C THR A 235 16.46 3.81 -3.79
N ASN A 236 16.20 2.64 -3.21
CA ASN A 236 15.03 1.82 -3.54
C ASN A 236 13.92 2.08 -2.52
N ILE A 237 12.72 2.41 -2.97
CA ILE A 237 11.54 2.68 -2.15
C ILE A 237 10.49 1.63 -2.42
N GLU A 238 10.26 0.76 -1.44
CA GLU A 238 9.21 -0.24 -1.47
C GLU A 238 7.96 0.33 -0.79
N ILE A 239 6.89 0.54 -1.58
CA ILE A 239 5.61 1.07 -1.09
C ILE A 239 4.70 -0.09 -0.68
N GLY A 240 4.80 -0.47 0.59
CA GLY A 240 3.98 -1.52 1.20
C GLY A 240 2.91 -0.95 2.13
N TYR A 241 2.69 -1.57 3.28
CA TYR A 241 1.80 -1.05 4.32
C TYR A 241 2.37 0.13 5.11
N GLY A 242 3.67 0.34 4.96
CA GLY A 242 4.37 1.59 5.21
C GLY A 242 5.37 1.79 4.08
N ILE A 243 6.23 2.78 4.23
CA ILE A 243 7.30 3.03 3.28
C ILE A 243 8.57 2.35 3.78
N LYS A 244 9.26 1.61 2.92
CA LYS A 244 10.61 1.11 3.20
C LYS A 244 11.56 1.74 2.21
N LYS A 245 12.57 2.44 2.71
CA LYS A 245 13.67 2.93 1.86
C LYS A 245 14.91 2.10 2.14
N ILE A 246 15.58 1.68 1.07
CA ILE A 246 16.87 1.01 1.08
C ILE A 246 17.86 1.97 0.42
N PHE A 247 18.79 2.47 1.21
CA PHE A 247 19.79 3.42 0.75
C PHE A 247 21.07 2.73 0.26
N PRO A 248 21.85 3.39 -0.60
CA PRO A 248 23.18 2.91 -0.98
C PRO A 248 24.20 2.99 0.17
N SER A 249 24.01 3.89 1.13
CA SER A 249 24.90 4.08 2.29
C SER A 249 24.12 4.08 3.62
N GLU A 250 24.75 3.57 4.68
CA GLU A 250 24.22 3.66 6.05
C GLU A 250 24.25 5.09 6.60
N ASP A 251 25.04 6.00 6.01
CA ASP A 251 25.08 7.39 6.46
C ASP A 251 23.76 8.11 6.21
N ASN A 252 23.03 7.75 5.15
CA ASN A 252 21.66 8.22 4.92
C ASN A 252 20.71 7.77 6.03
N VAL A 253 20.91 6.55 6.56
CA VAL A 253 20.09 6.02 7.65
C VAL A 253 20.37 6.80 8.94
N LYS A 254 21.64 7.01 9.29
CA LYS A 254 22.04 7.80 10.46
C LYS A 254 21.53 9.24 10.39
N HIS A 255 21.58 9.82 9.19
CA HIS A 255 21.04 11.15 8.92
C HIS A 255 19.54 11.22 9.27
N LEU A 256 18.75 10.29 8.75
CA LEU A 256 17.31 10.24 9.05
C LEU A 256 17.04 9.92 10.53
N GLU A 257 17.75 8.98 11.13
CA GLU A 257 17.63 8.67 12.57
C GLU A 257 17.81 9.92 13.43
N ASN A 258 18.80 10.76 13.11
CA ASN A 258 19.03 12.02 13.82
C ASN A 258 17.83 12.97 13.70
N PHE A 259 17.38 13.27 12.47
CA PHE A 259 16.28 14.22 12.28
C PHE A 259 14.94 13.70 12.80
N TYR A 260 14.59 12.43 12.58
CA TYR A 260 13.37 11.86 13.16
C TYR A 260 13.43 11.77 14.68
N GLY A 261 14.60 11.52 15.27
CA GLY A 261 14.80 11.58 16.71
C GLY A 261 14.51 12.97 17.28
N ILE A 262 15.05 14.01 16.64
CA ILE A 262 14.78 15.41 16.99
C ILE A 262 13.29 15.72 16.85
N MET A 263 12.68 15.41 15.70
CA MET A 263 11.28 15.70 15.44
C MET A 263 10.34 14.98 16.43
N SER A 264 10.68 13.75 16.82
CA SER A 264 9.96 13.01 17.86
C SER A 264 10.07 13.69 19.23
N ASN A 265 11.28 14.14 19.61
CA ASN A 265 11.51 14.81 20.89
C ASN A 265 10.75 16.13 21.00
N TYR A 266 10.68 16.89 19.92
CA TYR A 266 9.95 18.15 19.84
C TYR A 266 8.46 17.98 19.50
N LYS A 267 7.99 16.73 19.34
CA LYS A 267 6.59 16.39 19.01
C LYS A 267 6.06 17.15 17.78
N ILE A 268 6.88 17.22 16.73
CA ILE A 268 6.50 17.87 15.48
C ILE A 268 5.28 17.18 14.88
N LYS A 269 4.27 17.96 14.50
CA LYS A 269 3.02 17.50 13.88
C LYS A 269 3.13 17.48 12.35
N CYS A 270 2.19 16.80 11.70
CA CYS A 270 2.06 16.74 10.23
C CYS A 270 3.32 16.22 9.51
N ILE A 271 4.00 15.26 10.13
CA ILE A 271 5.15 14.53 9.56
C ILE A 271 4.90 13.02 9.61
N ASP A 272 5.59 12.28 8.74
CA ASP A 272 5.74 10.85 8.93
C ASP A 272 6.71 10.55 10.08
N LYS A 273 6.86 9.26 10.39
CA LYS A 273 7.63 8.77 11.53
C LYS A 273 8.52 7.62 11.11
N LEU A 274 9.77 7.68 11.56
CA LEU A 274 10.67 6.54 11.56
C LEU A 274 10.20 5.51 12.60
N VAL A 275 9.70 4.37 12.10
CA VAL A 275 9.24 3.26 12.94
C VAL A 275 10.42 2.42 13.40
N ARG A 276 11.37 2.20 12.49
CA ARG A 276 12.60 1.45 12.74
C ARG A 276 13.59 1.65 11.60
N SER A 277 14.84 1.35 11.90
CA SER A 277 15.97 1.38 10.99
C SER A 277 16.89 0.19 11.30
N ARG A 278 17.60 -0.28 10.28
CA ARG A 278 18.67 -1.29 10.42
C ARG A 278 19.56 -1.29 9.19
N ASN A 279 20.87 -1.26 9.39
CA ASN A 279 21.86 -1.21 8.32
C ASN A 279 21.53 -0.03 7.36
N ASN A 280 21.37 -0.31 6.07
CA ASN A 280 21.00 0.64 5.04
C ASN A 280 19.48 0.78 4.81
N VAL A 281 18.64 0.33 5.75
CA VAL A 281 17.18 0.29 5.58
C VAL A 281 16.46 1.13 6.64
N VAL A 282 15.47 1.91 6.22
CA VAL A 282 14.51 2.59 7.11
C VAL A 282 13.08 2.19 6.78
N HIS A 283 12.23 2.22 7.82
CA HIS A 283 10.78 2.00 7.70
C HIS A 283 10.03 3.21 8.24
N LEU A 284 9.21 3.81 7.40
CA LEU A 284 8.45 5.03 7.68
C LEU A 284 6.93 4.75 7.66
N LYS A 285 6.19 5.48 8.49
CA LYS A 285 4.71 5.49 8.51
C LYS A 285 4.19 6.90 8.80
N PRO A 286 2.98 7.27 8.33
CA PRO A 286 2.03 6.43 7.62
C PRO A 286 2.33 6.30 6.11
N ARG A 287 1.67 5.35 5.44
CA ARG A 287 1.50 5.40 3.98
C ARG A 287 0.23 6.18 3.69
N GLY A 288 0.38 7.34 3.06
CA GLY A 288 -0.73 8.17 2.58
C GLY A 288 -0.89 8.07 1.06
N LYS A 289 -1.81 8.85 0.53
CA LYS A 289 -2.02 9.02 -0.91
C LYS A 289 -1.31 10.27 -1.39
N GLU A 290 -0.45 10.16 -2.39
CA GLU A 290 0.06 11.33 -3.10
C GLU A 290 -1.10 11.93 -3.91
N GLN A 291 -1.56 13.11 -3.51
CA GLN A 291 -2.68 13.78 -4.15
C GLN A 291 -2.56 15.30 -3.99
N LYS A 292 -2.56 16.00 -5.12
CA LYS A 292 -2.73 17.44 -5.16
C LYS A 292 -4.15 17.84 -4.71
N PRO A 293 -4.31 19.02 -4.09
CA PRO A 293 -5.62 19.50 -3.68
C PRO A 293 -6.54 19.69 -4.87
N LYS A 294 -7.80 19.26 -4.73
CA LYS A 294 -8.81 19.35 -5.79
C LYS A 294 -9.49 20.71 -5.86
N ASN A 295 -9.44 21.47 -4.78
CA ASN A 295 -10.14 22.74 -4.63
C ASN A 295 -9.42 23.64 -3.61
N LEU A 296 -9.85 24.90 -3.53
CA LEU A 296 -9.23 25.90 -2.63
C LEU A 296 -9.28 25.50 -1.16
N ASN A 297 -10.34 24.82 -0.70
CA ASN A 297 -10.46 24.34 0.68
C ASN A 297 -9.35 23.34 1.00
N GLU A 298 -9.19 22.31 0.15
CA GLU A 298 -8.13 21.31 0.27
C GLU A 298 -6.72 21.94 0.21
N LEU A 299 -6.50 22.94 -0.65
CA LEU A 299 -5.23 23.67 -0.71
C LEU A 299 -4.93 24.37 0.61
N LEU A 300 -5.89 25.11 1.18
CA LEU A 300 -5.68 25.77 2.46
C LEU A 300 -5.42 24.75 3.59
N ARG A 301 -6.16 23.64 3.63
CA ARG A 301 -5.91 22.56 4.60
C ARG A 301 -4.48 22.01 4.48
N ALA A 302 -4.01 21.77 3.26
CA ALA A 302 -2.65 21.34 3.01
C ALA A 302 -1.63 22.37 3.50
N LEU A 303 -1.79 23.65 3.13
CA LEU A 303 -0.90 24.73 3.57
C LEU A 303 -0.87 24.87 5.09
N ILE A 304 -2.01 24.74 5.78
CA ILE A 304 -2.09 24.78 7.25
C ILE A 304 -1.28 23.64 7.87
N CYS A 305 -1.44 22.40 7.39
CA CYS A 305 -0.68 21.26 7.91
C CYS A 305 0.83 21.43 7.69
N ILE A 306 1.25 21.81 6.49
CA ILE A 306 2.68 21.99 6.15
C ILE A 306 3.29 23.15 6.95
N LEU A 307 2.60 24.28 7.05
CA LEU A 307 3.09 25.42 7.85
C LEU A 307 3.11 25.11 9.35
N THR A 308 2.19 24.27 9.86
CA THR A 308 2.23 23.79 11.25
C THR A 308 3.48 22.93 11.50
N CYS A 309 3.83 22.05 10.56
CA CYS A 309 5.08 21.29 10.61
C CYS A 309 6.30 22.23 10.61
N LEU A 310 6.36 23.15 9.64
CA LEU A 310 7.49 24.07 9.47
C LEU A 310 7.66 25.02 10.66
N GLU A 311 6.58 25.55 11.23
CA GLU A 311 6.63 26.35 12.46
C GLU A 311 7.30 25.56 13.59
N GLY A 312 6.96 24.29 13.76
CA GLY A 312 7.60 23.42 14.74
C GLY A 312 9.10 23.24 14.46
N LEU A 313 9.47 22.91 13.22
CA LEU A 313 10.86 22.66 12.82
C LEU A 313 11.74 23.91 12.94
N HIS A 314 11.22 25.06 12.51
CA HIS A 314 11.96 26.34 12.50
C HIS A 314 12.16 26.91 13.91
N ASN A 315 11.33 26.49 14.87
CA ASN A 315 11.43 26.91 16.27
C ASN A 315 12.31 26.00 17.14
N ILE A 316 12.85 24.90 16.61
CA ILE A 316 13.79 24.04 17.34
C ILE A 316 15.05 24.85 17.70
N LYS A 317 15.52 24.70 18.94
CA LYS A 317 16.73 25.35 19.47
C LYS A 317 17.75 24.30 19.94
N PRO A 318 19.06 24.59 19.85
CA PRO A 318 19.66 25.83 19.34
C PRO A 318 19.62 25.94 17.82
N ASN A 319 19.48 24.82 17.10
CA ASN A 319 19.59 24.76 15.65
C ASN A 319 18.21 24.47 15.02
N PRO A 320 17.60 25.44 14.34
CA PRO A 320 16.38 25.20 13.56
C PRO A 320 16.61 24.13 12.48
N VAL A 321 15.57 23.38 12.16
CA VAL A 321 15.62 22.35 11.10
C VAL A 321 14.95 22.87 9.84
N MET A 322 15.57 22.66 8.69
CA MET A 322 15.05 22.95 7.35
C MET A 322 14.72 21.63 6.65
N HIS A 323 13.60 21.58 5.92
CA HIS A 323 13.26 20.42 5.08
C HIS A 323 14.00 20.44 3.74
N ARG A 324 14.12 21.63 3.12
CA ARG A 324 14.78 21.94 1.85
C ARG A 324 14.13 21.38 0.58
N ASP A 325 13.25 20.39 0.65
CA ASP A 325 12.53 19.87 -0.54
C ASP A 325 10.99 19.96 -0.40
N ILE A 326 10.46 21.17 -0.15
CA ILE A 326 9.00 21.38 0.00
C ILE A 326 8.33 21.42 -1.38
N ARG A 327 7.59 20.35 -1.72
CA ARG A 327 6.88 20.20 -2.99
C ARG A 327 5.80 19.12 -2.92
N TRP A 328 4.84 19.15 -3.85
CA TRP A 328 3.71 18.21 -3.89
C TRP A 328 4.09 16.72 -3.84
N PRO A 329 5.16 16.24 -4.51
CA PRO A 329 5.59 14.85 -4.39
C PRO A 329 6.00 14.42 -2.97
N ASN A 330 6.32 15.38 -2.10
CA ASN A 330 6.72 15.14 -0.72
C ASN A 330 5.57 15.44 0.27
N ILE A 331 4.32 15.49 -0.22
CA ILE A 331 3.13 15.72 0.59
C ILE A 331 2.12 14.62 0.30
N ILE A 332 1.71 13.91 1.35
CA ILE A 332 0.70 12.85 1.28
C ILE A 332 -0.54 13.22 2.08
N GLN A 333 -1.70 12.73 1.66
CA GLN A 333 -2.92 12.78 2.45
C GLN A 333 -3.07 11.51 3.29
N TYR A 334 -3.31 11.66 4.58
CA TYR A 334 -3.56 10.56 5.53
C TYR A 334 -4.47 11.04 6.67
N ASP A 335 -5.50 10.26 7.01
CA ASP A 335 -6.47 10.58 8.08
C ASP A 335 -7.02 12.03 8.00
N ASN A 336 -7.47 12.44 6.80
CA ASN A 336 -7.99 13.79 6.50
C ASN A 336 -7.02 14.95 6.81
N GLN A 337 -5.72 14.66 6.87
CA GLN A 337 -4.65 15.63 7.04
C GLN A 337 -3.63 15.49 5.92
N TYR A 338 -2.84 16.54 5.71
CA TYR A 338 -1.69 16.51 4.84
C TYR A 338 -0.43 16.35 5.70
N ILE A 339 0.47 15.49 5.26
CA ILE A 339 1.69 15.12 5.96
C ILE A 339 2.88 15.40 5.06
N LEU A 340 3.86 16.11 5.61
CA LEU A 340 5.17 16.31 4.98
C LEU A 340 6.01 15.04 5.16
N ILE A 341 6.59 14.56 4.07
CA ILE A 341 7.47 13.37 4.04
C ILE A 341 8.79 13.71 3.35
N ASP A 342 9.71 12.75 3.35
CA ASP A 342 10.96 12.81 2.57
C ASP A 342 12.03 13.79 3.09
N PHE A 343 12.37 13.65 4.37
CA PHE A 343 13.44 14.39 5.06
C PHE A 343 14.88 14.00 4.64
N ASP A 344 15.07 13.40 3.46
CA ASP A 344 16.39 12.95 2.97
C ASP A 344 17.35 14.12 2.74
N PHE A 345 16.82 15.32 2.50
CA PHE A 345 17.56 16.57 2.36
C PHE A 345 17.47 17.46 3.59
N ALA A 346 16.96 16.99 4.74
CA ALA A 346 16.86 17.85 5.91
C ALA A 346 18.23 18.35 6.39
N SER A 347 18.28 19.55 6.95
CA SER A 347 19.53 20.09 7.50
C SER A 347 19.28 21.11 8.60
N PHE A 348 20.31 21.42 9.38
CA PHE A 348 20.24 22.51 10.35
C PHE A 348 20.42 23.86 9.67
N SER A 349 19.71 24.87 10.17
CA SER A 349 19.83 26.26 9.74
C SER A 349 20.84 27.03 10.60
N PRO A 350 21.70 27.86 10.00
CA PRO A 350 21.94 28.01 8.56
C PRO A 350 22.78 26.85 8.00
N SER A 351 22.76 26.67 6.67
CA SER A 351 23.60 25.71 5.95
C SER A 351 24.33 26.39 4.79
N ASN A 352 25.52 25.88 4.49
CA ASN A 352 26.35 26.27 3.34
C ASN A 352 26.44 25.16 2.28
N GLU A 353 25.68 24.08 2.45
CA GLU A 353 25.68 22.96 1.51
C GLU A 353 25.10 23.39 0.16
N ASN A 354 25.88 23.22 -0.91
CA ASN A 354 25.42 23.57 -2.25
C ASN A 354 24.70 22.39 -2.91
N LEU A 355 23.44 22.57 -3.26
CA LEU A 355 22.57 21.55 -3.84
C LEU A 355 22.38 21.75 -5.36
N GLN A 356 23.48 21.89 -6.12
CA GLN A 356 23.46 22.21 -7.57
C GLN A 356 22.66 21.21 -8.43
N ASN A 357 22.47 19.99 -7.95
CA ASN A 357 21.71 18.97 -8.66
C ASN A 357 20.19 19.18 -8.56
N LEU A 358 19.73 20.15 -7.75
CA LEU A 358 18.32 20.47 -7.62
C LEU A 358 17.84 21.37 -8.77
N ASN A 359 16.60 21.15 -9.19
CA ASN A 359 15.98 21.95 -10.24
C ASN A 359 15.63 23.35 -9.71
N SER A 360 16.21 24.39 -10.34
CA SER A 360 16.00 25.80 -10.00
C SER A 360 14.56 26.30 -10.16
N ALA A 361 13.72 25.59 -10.93
CA ALA A 361 12.31 25.93 -11.08
C ALA A 361 11.49 25.58 -9.82
N ASN A 362 11.97 24.65 -9.00
CA ASN A 362 11.22 24.08 -7.87
C ASN A 362 11.83 24.38 -6.50
N HIS A 363 12.94 25.11 -6.44
CA HIS A 363 13.68 25.38 -5.20
C HIS A 363 14.08 26.85 -5.09
N ALA A 364 14.30 27.31 -3.85
CA ALA A 364 14.77 28.64 -3.60
C ALA A 364 16.17 28.86 -4.24
N PRO A 365 16.40 30.00 -4.92
CA PRO A 365 17.60 30.21 -5.73
C PRO A 365 18.90 30.14 -4.92
N GLU A 366 18.88 30.57 -3.66
CA GLU A 366 20.06 30.57 -2.79
C GLU A 366 20.58 29.16 -2.43
N MET A 367 19.74 28.12 -2.55
CA MET A 367 20.15 26.73 -2.30
C MET A 367 21.20 26.22 -3.31
N LEU A 368 21.27 26.86 -4.48
CA LEU A 368 22.22 26.54 -5.55
C LEU A 368 23.55 27.30 -5.40
N ILE A 369 23.58 28.29 -4.51
CA ILE A 369 24.73 29.18 -4.31
C ILE A 369 25.49 28.78 -3.05
N GLY A 370 24.78 28.35 -1.99
CA GLY A 370 25.38 27.75 -0.80
C GLY A 370 24.72 28.21 0.47
N GLU A 371 24.83 29.50 0.83
CA GLU A 371 24.34 30.00 2.12
C GLU A 371 22.81 30.18 2.14
N HIS A 372 22.13 29.34 2.93
CA HIS A 372 20.68 29.37 3.07
C HIS A 372 20.22 29.03 4.48
N ASP A 373 18.97 29.40 4.77
CA ASP A 373 18.33 29.24 6.07
C ASP A 373 16.86 28.81 5.91
N VAL A 374 16.11 28.75 7.01
CA VAL A 374 14.71 28.30 7.05
C VAL A 374 13.78 28.96 6.03
N THR A 375 14.15 30.12 5.49
CA THR A 375 13.38 30.83 4.47
C THR A 375 13.27 30.09 3.14
N VAL A 376 14.10 29.06 2.89
CA VAL A 376 13.97 28.20 1.70
C VAL A 376 12.71 27.35 1.73
N ASP A 377 12.30 26.89 2.92
CA ASP A 377 11.06 26.12 3.08
C ASP A 377 9.84 27.01 2.82
N ILE A 378 9.90 28.28 3.25
CA ILE A 378 8.85 29.28 3.00
C ILE A 378 8.69 29.55 1.51
N TRP A 379 9.80 29.69 0.79
CA TRP A 379 9.76 29.80 -0.67
C TRP A 379 9.07 28.58 -1.30
N GLY A 380 9.39 27.38 -0.81
CA GLY A 380 8.74 26.14 -1.25
C GLY A 380 7.23 26.11 -0.98
N VAL A 381 6.76 26.61 0.17
CA VAL A 381 5.33 26.77 0.46
C VAL A 381 4.67 27.73 -0.52
N GLY A 382 5.32 28.84 -0.88
CA GLY A 382 4.85 29.70 -1.96
C GLY A 382 4.70 28.95 -3.28
N ASN A 383 5.69 28.13 -3.65
CA ASN A 383 5.62 27.34 -4.86
C ASN A 383 4.49 26.29 -4.84
N LEU A 384 4.10 25.75 -3.68
CA LEU A 384 2.93 24.86 -3.57
C LEU A 384 1.63 25.53 -4.03
N ILE A 385 1.45 26.82 -3.72
CA ILE A 385 0.25 27.59 -4.12
C ILE A 385 0.13 27.61 -5.63
N ILE A 386 1.19 28.03 -6.34
CA ILE A 386 1.15 28.22 -7.80
C ILE A 386 1.15 26.87 -8.55
N SER A 387 1.76 25.84 -7.98
CA SER A 387 1.85 24.50 -8.57
C SER A 387 0.70 23.57 -8.17
N SER A 388 -0.30 24.07 -7.43
CA SER A 388 -1.46 23.32 -6.94
C SER A 388 -2.37 22.80 -8.07
N GLY A 389 -2.41 23.49 -9.21
CA GLY A 389 -3.33 23.18 -10.31
C GLY A 389 -4.75 23.72 -10.10
N ILE A 390 -4.99 24.52 -9.06
CA ILE A 390 -6.28 25.17 -8.83
C ILE A 390 -6.39 26.42 -9.70
N ASN A 391 -7.45 26.46 -10.50
CA ASN A 391 -7.78 27.63 -11.31
C ASN A 391 -8.35 28.76 -10.43
N GLU A 392 -8.11 30.01 -10.83
CA GLU A 392 -8.71 31.20 -10.20
C GLU A 392 -8.40 31.38 -8.70
N LEU A 393 -7.11 31.39 -8.35
CA LEU A 393 -6.68 31.65 -6.97
C LEU A 393 -7.08 33.07 -6.50
N PRO A 394 -7.56 33.25 -5.25
CA PRO A 394 -7.86 34.57 -4.70
C PRO A 394 -6.66 35.52 -4.73
N LYS A 395 -6.92 36.81 -4.98
CA LYS A 395 -5.87 37.83 -5.07
C LYS A 395 -5.04 37.93 -3.79
N GLU A 396 -5.66 37.78 -2.63
CA GLU A 396 -4.96 37.81 -1.34
C GLU A 396 -3.99 36.62 -1.20
N LEU A 397 -4.36 35.43 -1.68
CA LEU A 397 -3.49 34.26 -1.67
C LEU A 397 -2.33 34.41 -2.66
N LEU A 398 -2.58 34.98 -3.84
CA LEU A 398 -1.53 35.32 -4.81
C LEU A 398 -0.56 36.37 -4.25
N SER A 399 -1.06 37.37 -3.53
CA SER A 399 -0.21 38.36 -2.87
C SER A 399 0.68 37.71 -1.81
N LEU A 400 0.16 36.75 -1.04
CA LEU A 400 0.95 36.01 -0.06
C LEU A 400 2.01 35.14 -0.76
N PHE A 401 1.66 34.44 -1.84
CA PHE A 401 2.62 33.74 -2.70
C PHE A 401 3.79 34.64 -3.12
N HIS A 402 3.50 35.84 -3.64
CA HIS A 402 4.55 36.78 -4.05
C HIS A 402 5.44 37.21 -2.89
N SER A 403 4.93 37.33 -1.66
CA SER A 403 5.73 37.65 -0.48
C SER A 403 6.65 36.49 -0.06
N MET A 404 6.20 35.23 -0.21
CA MET A 404 6.99 34.04 0.13
C MET A 404 8.08 33.75 -0.89
N CYS A 405 7.83 34.01 -2.18
CA CYS A 405 8.77 33.73 -3.27
C CYS A 405 9.66 34.92 -3.65
N GLN A 406 9.89 35.87 -2.73
CA GLN A 406 10.80 36.99 -2.95
C GLN A 406 12.24 36.53 -3.20
N LYS A 407 12.93 37.19 -4.14
CA LYS A 407 14.35 36.92 -4.42
C LYS A 407 15.24 37.22 -3.22
N ASN A 408 14.96 38.29 -2.49
CA ASN A 408 15.64 38.60 -1.24
C ASN A 408 15.03 37.74 -0.12
N LYS A 409 15.80 36.80 0.42
CA LYS A 409 15.33 35.88 1.47
C LYS A 409 14.96 36.57 2.78
N ASN A 410 15.61 37.70 3.10
CA ASN A 410 15.43 38.43 4.36
C ASN A 410 14.08 39.14 4.49
N ILE A 411 13.33 39.29 3.39
CA ILE A 411 12.00 39.92 3.40
C ILE A 411 10.86 38.90 3.32
N ARG A 412 11.17 37.60 3.22
CA ARG A 412 10.15 36.55 3.24
C ARG A 412 9.54 36.47 4.65
N PRO A 413 8.23 36.20 4.78
CA PRO A 413 7.62 35.97 6.08
C PRO A 413 8.19 34.71 6.74
N ASN A 414 8.08 34.59 8.06
CA ASN A 414 8.39 33.33 8.75
C ASN A 414 7.19 32.36 8.71
N ALA A 415 7.41 31.10 9.10
CA ALA A 415 6.37 30.07 9.11
C ALA A 415 5.17 30.42 10.00
N SER A 416 5.41 30.98 11.20
CA SER A 416 4.36 31.32 12.17
C SER A 416 3.42 32.40 11.65
N ASP A 417 3.98 33.48 11.08
CA ASP A 417 3.18 34.57 10.53
C ASP A 417 2.42 34.14 9.28
N THR A 418 3.05 33.32 8.43
CA THR A 418 2.39 32.74 7.26
C THR A 418 1.23 31.82 7.68
N LEU A 419 1.44 30.97 8.70
CA LEU A 419 0.41 30.08 9.24
C LEU A 419 -0.80 30.86 9.75
N LYS A 420 -0.58 31.95 10.50
CA LYS A 420 -1.65 32.82 11.00
C LYS A 420 -2.47 33.41 9.85
N ILE A 421 -1.82 33.90 8.79
CA ILE A 421 -2.49 34.46 7.61
C ILE A 421 -3.35 33.40 6.92
N ILE A 422 -2.79 32.21 6.65
CA ILE A 422 -3.51 31.13 5.98
C ILE A 422 -4.70 30.64 6.82
N LYS A 423 -4.55 30.49 8.15
CA LYS A 423 -5.68 30.17 9.03
C LYS A 423 -6.77 31.24 8.97
N GLY A 424 -6.38 32.52 8.92
CA GLY A 424 -7.31 33.64 8.72
C GLY A 424 -8.07 33.54 7.39
N PHE A 425 -7.41 33.15 6.30
CA PHE A 425 -8.08 32.89 5.02
C PHE A 425 -9.05 31.71 5.12
N PHE A 426 -8.68 30.63 5.79
CA PHE A 426 -9.56 29.47 5.98
C PHE A 426 -10.83 29.85 6.73
N VAL A 427 -10.71 30.53 7.87
CA VAL A 427 -11.87 31.00 8.66
C VAL A 427 -12.73 31.97 7.86
N LYS A 428 -12.11 32.89 7.09
CA LYS A 428 -12.83 33.87 6.26
C LYS A 428 -13.62 33.22 5.13
N TRP A 429 -13.04 32.24 4.44
CA TRP A 429 -13.63 31.66 3.22
C TRP A 429 -14.45 30.40 3.48
N PHE A 430 -14.23 29.72 4.60
CA PHE A 430 -14.89 28.47 4.98
C PHE A 430 -15.40 28.52 6.42
N SER A 431 -16.16 29.57 6.78
CA SER A 431 -16.58 29.85 8.15
C SER A 431 -17.47 28.78 8.79
N ASN A 432 -18.12 27.93 7.99
CA ASN A 432 -18.98 26.83 8.45
C ASN A 432 -18.24 25.48 8.52
N ASP A 433 -16.95 25.45 8.20
CA ASP A 433 -16.12 24.25 8.19
C ASP A 433 -15.39 24.12 9.53
N ASP A 434 -15.73 23.10 10.31
CA ASP A 434 -15.17 22.84 11.64
C ASP A 434 -13.81 22.13 11.62
N TRP A 435 -13.28 21.82 10.43
CA TRP A 435 -12.03 21.08 10.28
C TRP A 435 -10.86 21.72 11.03
N LEU A 436 -10.74 23.05 11.01
CA LEU A 436 -9.64 23.74 11.69
C LEU A 436 -9.72 23.57 13.21
N ASN A 437 -10.93 23.62 13.79
CA ASN A 437 -11.13 23.38 15.22
C ASN A 437 -10.76 21.93 15.58
N HIS A 438 -11.13 20.96 14.74
CA HIS A 438 -10.74 19.56 14.96
C HIS A 438 -9.22 19.34 14.81
N PHE A 439 -8.59 20.02 13.86
CA PHE A 439 -7.15 19.95 13.64
C PHE A 439 -6.34 20.49 14.83
N GLU A 440 -6.78 21.58 15.45
CA GLU A 440 -6.06 22.20 16.57
C GLU A 440 -6.20 21.42 17.89
N ASN A 441 -7.30 20.66 18.05
CA ASN A 441 -7.58 19.88 19.26
C ASN A 441 -7.02 18.45 19.24
N LYS A 442 -6.45 17.99 18.12
CA LYS A 442 -5.66 16.74 18.02
C LYS A 442 -4.19 17.02 18.30
#